data_AF-A0A9Q3ISI5-F1
#
_entry.id   AF-A0A9Q3ISI5-F1
#
_cell.length_a   1.000
_cell.length_b   1.000
_cell.length_c   1.000
_cell.angle_alpha   90.00
_cell.angle_beta   90.00
_cell.angle_gamma   90.00
#
_symmetry.space_group_name_H-M   'P 1'
#
loop_
_entity.id
_entity.type
_entity.pdbx_description
1 polymer ?
#
loop_
_entity_poly.entity_id
_entity_poly.type
_entity_poly.pdbx_seq_one_letter_code
_entity_poly.pdbx_strand_id
1 'polypeptide(L)'
;MTVEKVKAFESLRQALTTSPLLLIPDFELPFALYIDASGDGLGAALHQVQIINDPPVEGPICFISRKIKPAEARYGESQMECLCLVWALEKLNYFLEGFVF
;
A
#
# COMPACT_ATOMS: atom_id res chain seq x y z
N MET A 1 1.94 9.14 29.00
CA MET A 1 1.85 8.37 27.74
C MET A 1 0.77 7.31 27.94
N THR A 2 -0.29 7.27 27.12
CA THR A 2 -1.37 6.28 27.32
C THR A 2 -0.90 4.89 26.89
N VAL A 3 -1.49 3.83 27.46
CA VAL A 3 -1.15 2.43 27.12
C VAL A 3 -1.27 2.18 25.61
N GLU A 4 -2.30 2.74 24.97
CA GLU A 4 -2.51 2.66 23.53
C GLU A 4 -1.38 3.29 22.71
N LYS A 5 -0.86 4.44 23.14
CA LYS A 5 0.25 5.12 22.45
C LYS A 5 1.54 4.32 22.54
N VAL A 6 1.79 3.70 23.69
CA VAL A 6 2.94 2.79 23.88
C VAL A 6 2.80 1.58 22.95
N LYS A 7 1.61 0.97 22.91
CA LYS A 7 1.34 -0.18 22.03
C LYS A 7 1.52 0.18 20.56
N ALA A 8 0.97 1.30 20.10
CA ALA A 8 1.11 1.76 18.72
C ALA A 8 2.57 2.04 18.35
N PHE A 9 3.34 2.65 19.26
CA PHE A 9 4.78 2.88 19.06
C PHE A 9 5.54 1.57 18.95
N GLU A 10 5.28 0.60 19.83
CA GLU A 10 5.92 -0.71 19.79
C GLU A 10 5.57 -1.50 18.52
N SER A 11 4.31 -1.46 18.08
CA SER A 11 3.89 -2.08 16.82
C SER A 11 4.59 -1.45 15.61
N LEU A 12 4.71 -0.12 15.58
CA LEU A 12 5.43 0.58 14.53
C LEU A 12 6.92 0.23 14.55
N ARG A 13 7.54 0.22 15.73
CA ARG A 13 8.94 -0.18 15.90
C ARG A 13 9.16 -1.58 15.35
N GLN A 14 8.32 -2.53 15.74
CA GLN A 14 8.40 -3.90 15.28
C GLN A 14 8.30 -3.97 13.75
N ALA A 15 7.27 -3.37 13.16
CA ALA A 15 7.06 -3.34 11.72
C ALA A 15 8.26 -2.77 10.94
N LEU A 16 8.90 -1.70 11.46
CA LEU A 16 10.09 -1.13 10.84
C LEU A 16 11.32 -2.04 10.95
N THR A 17 11.48 -2.74 12.09
CA THR A 17 12.62 -3.64 12.32
C THR A 17 12.48 -5.00 11.64
N THR A 18 11.25 -5.41 11.30
CA THR A 18 10.94 -6.69 10.65
C THR A 18 10.34 -6.51 9.26
N SER A 19 10.47 -5.32 8.67
CA SER A 19 9.87 -5.00 7.37
C SER A 19 10.35 -6.00 6.32
N PRO A 20 9.47 -6.51 5.44
CA PRO A 20 9.92 -7.26 4.29
C PRO A 20 10.87 -6.39 3.45
N LEU A 21 11.86 -7.04 2.84
CA LEU A 21 12.71 -6.41 1.83
C LEU A 21 11.83 -5.94 0.69
N LEU A 22 11.89 -4.65 0.37
CA LEU A 22 11.23 -4.10 -0.80
C LEU A 22 11.97 -4.52 -2.06
N LEU A 23 11.21 -4.93 -3.08
CA LEU A 23 11.76 -5.23 -4.39
C LEU A 23 12.10 -3.92 -5.13
N ILE A 24 13.16 -3.97 -5.92
CA ILE A 24 13.47 -2.91 -6.89
C ILE A 24 12.48 -3.10 -8.05
N PRO A 25 11.74 -2.07 -8.47
CA PRO A 25 10.75 -2.20 -9.54
C PRO A 25 11.41 -2.52 -10.88
N ASP A 26 10.83 -3.47 -11.61
CA ASP A 26 11.18 -3.81 -12.99
C ASP A 26 10.05 -3.34 -13.92
N PHE A 27 10.32 -2.34 -14.76
CA PHE A 27 9.32 -1.74 -15.63
C PHE A 27 8.96 -2.59 -16.86
N GLU A 28 9.68 -3.70 -17.09
CA GLU A 28 9.33 -4.66 -18.16
C GLU A 28 8.28 -5.69 -17.70
N LEU A 29 8.02 -5.77 -16.39
CA LEU A 29 7.08 -6.71 -15.78
C LEU A 29 5.81 -6.00 -15.31
N PRO A 30 4.64 -6.67 -15.31
CA PRO A 30 3.42 -6.07 -14.80
C PRO A 30 3.52 -5.84 -13.29
N PHE A 31 2.91 -4.75 -12.83
CA PHE A 31 2.71 -4.52 -11.40
C PHE A 31 1.44 -5.23 -10.90
N ALA A 32 1.27 -5.29 -9.59
CA ALA A 32 0.02 -5.69 -8.94
C ALA A 32 -0.32 -4.67 -7.87
N LEU A 33 -1.43 -3.96 -8.04
CA LEU A 33 -1.88 -2.96 -7.08
C LEU A 33 -2.97 -3.53 -6.16
N TYR A 34 -2.63 -3.71 -4.89
CA TYR A 34 -3.60 -4.01 -3.84
C TYR A 34 -4.05 -2.73 -3.16
N ILE A 35 -5.35 -2.62 -2.90
CA ILE A 35 -5.95 -1.51 -2.17
C ILE A 35 -6.85 -2.05 -1.06
N ASP A 36 -7.00 -1.25 -0.01
CA ASP A 36 -7.96 -1.51 1.06
C ASP A 36 -8.39 -0.17 1.68
N ALA A 37 -9.68 -0.03 1.95
CA ALA A 37 -10.22 1.16 2.59
C ALA A 37 -10.97 0.81 3.89
N SER A 38 -10.75 1.63 4.91
CA SER A 38 -11.41 1.51 6.19
C SER A 38 -12.02 2.83 6.63
N GLY A 39 -12.84 2.79 7.68
CA GLY A 39 -13.38 4.00 8.33
C GLY A 39 -12.32 4.90 8.95
N ASP A 40 -11.05 4.47 9.04
CA ASP A 40 -9.96 5.25 9.63
C ASP A 40 -8.92 5.72 8.60
N GLY A 41 -8.76 4.98 7.50
CA GLY A 41 -7.64 5.17 6.58
C GLY A 41 -7.80 4.44 5.25
N LEU A 42 -7.05 4.91 4.27
CA LEU A 42 -6.84 4.28 2.97
C LEU A 42 -5.44 3.65 2.96
N GLY A 43 -5.31 2.46 2.36
CA GLY A 43 -4.06 1.76 2.19
C GLY A 43 -3.91 1.20 0.78
N ALA A 44 -2.69 1.21 0.26
CA ALA A 44 -2.36 0.48 -0.95
C ALA A 44 -0.95 -0.13 -0.85
N ALA A 45 -0.79 -1.31 -1.46
CA ALA A 45 0.47 -2.01 -1.60
C ALA A 45 0.72 -2.28 -3.08
N LEU A 46 1.83 -1.78 -3.59
CA LEU A 46 2.30 -2.04 -4.93
C LEU A 46 3.25 -3.22 -4.89
N HIS A 47 2.92 -4.28 -5.62
CA HIS A 47 3.66 -5.53 -5.68
C HIS A 47 4.12 -5.81 -7.11
N GLN A 48 5.05 -6.74 -7.24
CA GLN A 48 5.46 -7.30 -8.52
C GLN A 48 5.97 -8.73 -8.34
N VAL A 49 5.75 -9.56 -9.36
CA VAL A 49 6.30 -10.91 -9.42
C VAL A 49 7.61 -10.86 -10.18
N GLN A 50 8.72 -11.23 -9.53
CA GLN A 50 10.07 -11.23 -10.12
C GLN A 50 10.75 -12.59 -9.92
N ILE A 51 11.65 -12.98 -10.82
CA ILE A 51 12.49 -14.17 -10.62
C ILE A 51 13.67 -13.79 -9.73
N ILE A 52 13.72 -14.31 -8.50
CA ILE A 52 14.79 -14.04 -7.54
C ILE A 52 15.37 -15.37 -7.08
N ASN A 53 16.60 -15.68 -7.48
CA ASN A 53 17.29 -16.95 -7.19
C ASN A 53 16.55 -18.19 -7.73
N ASP A 54 15.99 -18.10 -8.94
CA ASP A 54 15.30 -19.13 -9.75
C ASP A 54 13.76 -19.30 -9.60
N PRO A 55 13.09 -19.16 -8.44
CA PRO A 55 11.62 -19.14 -8.42
C PRO A 55 11.04 -17.74 -8.64
N PRO A 56 9.82 -17.63 -9.20
CA PRO A 56 9.04 -16.40 -9.14
C PRO A 56 8.63 -16.11 -7.70
N VAL A 57 8.93 -14.90 -7.26
CA VAL A 57 8.58 -14.38 -5.95
C VAL A 57 7.76 -13.11 -6.15
N GLU A 58 6.55 -13.10 -5.61
CA GLU A 58 5.80 -11.85 -5.47
C GLU A 58 6.34 -11.10 -4.25
N GLY A 59 6.71 -9.84 -4.45
CA GLY A 59 7.18 -9.00 -3.36
C GLY A 59 6.69 -7.56 -3.46
N PRO A 60 6.66 -6.85 -2.33
CA PRO A 60 6.24 -5.46 -2.28
C PRO A 60 7.32 -4.54 -2.84
N ILE A 61 6.93 -3.60 -3.69
CA ILE A 61 7.76 -2.48 -4.14
C ILE A 61 7.53 -1.27 -3.22
N CYS A 62 6.28 -0.99 -2.88
CA CYS A 62 5.91 0.20 -2.12
C CYS A 62 4.63 -0.02 -1.32
N PHE A 63 4.58 0.56 -0.12
CA PHE A 63 3.37 0.68 0.67
C PHE A 63 3.03 2.15 0.85
N ILE A 64 1.79 2.53 0.59
CA ILE A 64 1.28 3.88 0.83
C ILE A 64 0.03 3.79 1.70
N SER A 65 -0.11 4.72 2.64
CA SER A 65 -1.33 4.86 3.43
C SER A 65 -1.58 6.31 3.79
N ARG A 66 -2.84 6.65 4.02
CA ARG A 66 -3.23 7.96 4.57
C ARG A 66 -4.48 7.84 5.42
N LYS A 67 -4.63 8.77 6.37
CA LYS A 67 -5.92 8.96 7.04
C LYS A 67 -6.97 9.51 6.08
N ILE A 68 -8.22 9.14 6.34
CA ILE A 68 -9.35 9.69 5.62
C ILE A 68 -9.63 11.11 6.10
N LYS A 69 -10.15 11.94 5.19
CA LYS A 69 -10.55 13.32 5.50
C LYS A 69 -11.95 13.33 6.12
N PRO A 70 -12.32 14.33 6.93
CA PRO A 70 -13.65 14.43 7.51
C PRO A 70 -14.81 14.40 6.48
N ALA A 71 -14.55 14.87 5.25
CA ALA A 71 -15.52 14.81 4.16
C ALA A 71 -15.69 13.38 3.60
N GLU A 72 -14.60 12.61 3.54
CA GLU A 72 -14.55 11.24 3.02
C GLU A 72 -15.20 10.25 4.00
N ALA A 73 -15.20 10.55 5.30
CA ALA A 73 -15.83 9.73 6.35
C ALA A 73 -17.35 9.52 6.21
N ARG A 74 -18.00 10.21 5.27
CA ARG A 74 -19.43 10.08 4.98
C ARG A 74 -19.73 9.11 3.83
N TYR A 75 -18.70 8.62 3.16
CA TYR A 75 -18.83 7.70 2.04
C TYR A 75 -19.19 6.29 2.53
N GLY A 76 -19.98 5.59 1.73
CA GLY A 76 -20.21 4.16 1.95
C GLY A 76 -18.96 3.33 1.64
N GLU A 77 -18.92 2.08 2.09
CA GLU A 77 -17.77 1.18 1.92
C GLU A 77 -17.30 1.08 0.45
N SER A 78 -18.21 0.84 -0.49
CA SER A 78 -17.85 0.76 -1.92
C SER A 78 -17.31 2.07 -2.49
N GLN A 79 -17.76 3.22 -1.97
CA GLN A 79 -17.26 4.53 -2.38
C GLN A 79 -15.86 4.79 -1.80
N MET A 80 -15.58 4.28 -0.61
CA MET A 80 -14.27 4.33 0.02
C MET A 80 -13.25 3.48 -0.71
N GLU A 81 -13.62 2.28 -1.16
CA GLU A 81 -12.78 1.45 -2.01
C GLU A 81 -12.44 2.14 -3.34
N CYS A 82 -13.44 2.73 -4.00
CA CYS A 82 -13.23 3.50 -5.23
C CYS A 82 -12.32 4.73 -4.99
N LEU A 83 -12.55 5.46 -3.90
CA LEU A 83 -11.68 6.56 -3.49
C LEU A 83 -10.24 6.08 -3.26
N CYS A 84 -10.06 4.93 -2.63
CA CYS A 84 -8.75 4.33 -2.38
C CYS A 84 -8.03 3.99 -3.69
N LEU A 85 -8.75 3.38 -4.64
CA LEU A 85 -8.22 3.08 -5.97
C LEU A 85 -7.73 4.35 -6.67
N VAL A 86 -8.61 5.36 -6.81
CA VAL A 86 -8.27 6.62 -7.51
C VAL A 86 -7.07 7.29 -6.84
N TRP A 87 -7.10 7.39 -5.51
CA TRP A 87 -6.00 7.98 -4.75
C TRP A 87 -4.68 7.21 -4.93
N ALA A 88 -4.71 5.88 -4.93
CA ALA A 88 -3.53 5.05 -5.10
C ALA A 88 -2.94 5.21 -6.52
N LEU A 89 -3.78 5.23 -7.55
CA LEU A 89 -3.37 5.47 -8.94
C LEU A 89 -2.72 6.85 -9.11
N GLU A 90 -3.32 7.90 -8.55
CA GLU A 90 -2.75 9.25 -8.57
C GLU A 90 -1.40 9.32 -7.84
N LYS A 91 -1.27 8.62 -6.72
CA LYS A 91 -0.05 8.64 -5.91
C LYS A 91 1.08 7.81 -6.49
N LEU A 92 0.77 6.71 -7.17
CA LEU A 92 1.74 5.78 -7.74
C LEU A 92 1.85 5.95 -9.26
N ASN A 93 1.45 7.12 -9.80
CA ASN A 93 1.47 7.38 -11.24
C ASN A 93 2.84 7.11 -11.87
N TYR A 94 3.93 7.48 -11.18
CA TYR A 94 5.29 7.27 -11.64
C TYR A 94 5.69 5.79 -11.77
N PHE A 95 4.90 4.85 -11.21
CA PHE A 95 5.05 3.42 -11.43
C PHE A 95 4.03 2.86 -12.43
N LEU A 96 2.79 3.34 -12.38
CA LEU A 96 1.65 2.72 -13.07
C LEU A 96 1.34 3.37 -14.43
N GLU A 97 1.71 4.63 -14.63
CA GLU A 97 1.41 5.36 -15.85
C GLU A 97 2.22 4.80 -17.03
N GLY A 98 1.50 4.25 -18.02
CA GLY A 98 2.12 3.66 -19.22
C GLY A 98 2.58 2.21 -19.06
N PHE A 99 2.37 1.60 -17.89
CA PHE A 99 2.74 0.21 -17.61
C PHE A 99 1.50 -0.65 -17.32
N VAL A 100 1.66 -1.97 -17.44
CA VAL A 100 0.60 -2.94 -17.14
C VAL A 100 0.56 -3.20 -15.63
N PHE A 101 -0.63 -3.23 -15.04
CA PHE A 101 -0.84 -3.54 -13.62
C PHE A 101 -2.21 -4.18 -13.36
#